data_AF-A0A416JVB6-F1
#
_entry.id   AF-A0A416JVB6-F1
#
_cell.length_a   1.000
_cell.length_b   1.000
_cell.length_c   1.000
_cell.angle_alpha   90.00
_cell.angle_beta   90.00
_cell.angle_gamma   90.00
#
_symmetry.space_group_name_H-M   'P 1'
#
loop_
_entity.id
_entity.type
_entity.pdbx_description
1 polymer ?
#
loop_
_entity_poly.entity_id
_entity_poly.type
_entity_poly.pdbx_seq_one_letter_code
_entity_poly.pdbx_strand_id
1 'polypeptide(L)' 'MKICKVRSDRSTCSACIATQEMFNVVDDCSKCKLNTDIYELLQIGTGFWSGNYAMVQKDGKITKVSLSRVYDVKEI' A
#
# COMPACT_ATOMS: atom_id res chain seq x y z
N MET A 1 9.06 -12.75 11.34
CA MET A 1 8.63 -12.27 10.01
C MET A 1 8.09 -10.85 10.17
N LYS A 2 8.27 -9.94 9.21
CA LYS A 2 7.74 -8.57 9.32
C LYS A 2 6.55 -8.39 8.39
N ILE A 3 5.47 -7.81 8.89
CA ILE A 3 4.30 -7.43 8.10
C ILE A 3 4.07 -5.93 8.15
N CYS A 4 3.40 -5.38 7.16
CA CYS A 4 3.09 -3.96 7.07
C CYS A 4 1.81 -3.72 6.29
N LYS A 5 1.28 -2.50 6.38
CA LYS A 5 0.24 -2.00 5.48
C LYS A 5 0.86 -1.00 4.52
N VAL A 6 0.29 -0.93 3.32
CA VAL A 6 0.75 -0.01 2.28
C VAL A 6 -0.40 0.91 1.88
N ARG A 7 -0.19 2.22 2.04
CA ARG A 7 -1.15 3.21 1.55
C ARG A 7 -1.21 3.13 0.03
N SER A 8 -2.40 3.14 -0.53
CA SER A 8 -2.62 3.31 -1.97
C SER A 8 -1.98 4.62 -2.44
N ASP A 9 -1.41 4.63 -3.63
CA ASP A 9 -0.98 5.88 -4.24
C ASP A 9 -2.20 6.74 -4.59
N ARG A 10 -1.97 8.03 -4.83
CA ARG A 10 -3.06 8.98 -5.13
C ARG A 10 -3.87 8.57 -6.35
N SER A 11 -3.26 7.93 -7.36
CA SER A 11 -3.98 7.47 -8.55
C SER A 11 -4.89 6.29 -8.24
N THR A 12 -4.41 5.32 -7.44
CA THR A 12 -5.22 4.18 -6.99
C THR A 12 -6.34 4.60 -6.01
N CYS A 13 -6.09 5.55 -5.10
CA CYS A 13 -7.18 6.13 -4.26
C CYS A 13 -8.17 6.92 -5.13
N SER A 14 -7.72 7.67 -6.14
CA SER A 14 -8.62 8.36 -7.09
C SER A 14 -9.47 7.36 -7.90
N ALA A 15 -8.89 6.24 -8.34
CA ALA A 15 -9.64 5.17 -9.00
C ALA A 15 -10.65 4.50 -8.06
N CYS A 16 -10.30 4.33 -6.78
CA CYS A 16 -11.21 3.83 -5.75
C CYS A 16 -12.40 4.80 -5.56
N ILE A 17 -12.13 6.11 -5.41
CA ILE A 17 -13.14 7.16 -5.28
C ILE A 17 -14.04 7.21 -6.52
N ALA A 18 -13.47 7.19 -7.74
CA ALA A 18 -14.24 7.24 -8.98
C ALA A 18 -15.18 6.02 -9.14
N THR A 19 -14.72 4.84 -8.73
CA THR A 19 -15.55 3.63 -8.73
C THR A 19 -16.65 3.74 -7.67
N GLN A 20 -16.33 4.27 -6.49
CA GLN A 20 -17.29 4.49 -5.40
C GLN A 20 -18.37 5.52 -5.73
N GLU A 21 -18.02 6.62 -6.42
CA GLU A 21 -18.99 7.59 -6.96
C GLU A 21 -19.96 6.92 -7.94
N MET A 22 -19.45 6.03 -8.80
CA MET A 22 -20.29 5.24 -9.72
C MET A 22 -21.29 4.34 -9.00
N PHE A 23 -20.93 3.81 -7.82
CA PHE A 23 -21.79 2.91 -7.04
C PHE A 23 -22.52 3.62 -5.88
N ASN A 24 -22.40 4.95 -5.76
CA ASN A 24 -23.04 5.77 -4.73
C ASN A 24 -22.70 5.36 -3.28
N VAL A 25 -21.49 4.84 -3.08
CA VAL A 25 -20.98 4.43 -1.77
C VAL A 25 -19.89 5.40 -1.36
N VAL A 26 -20.24 6.46 -0.63
CA VAL A 26 -19.25 7.40 -0.11
C VAL A 26 -18.59 6.74 1.10
N ASP A 27 -17.34 6.28 0.95
CA ASP A 27 -16.56 5.92 2.12
C ASP A 27 -15.16 6.55 2.08
N ASP A 28 -14.67 6.85 3.28
CA ASP A 28 -13.32 7.37 3.52
C ASP A 28 -12.29 6.51 2.74
N CYS A 29 -11.37 7.14 1.98
CA CYS A 29 -10.35 6.40 1.23
C CYS A 29 -9.60 5.42 2.17
N SER A 30 -9.46 5.74 3.45
CA SER A 30 -8.90 4.88 4.50
C SER A 30 -9.55 3.49 4.60
N LYS A 31 -10.81 3.35 4.17
CA LYS A 31 -11.59 2.11 4.19
C LYS A 31 -11.60 1.36 2.85
N CYS A 32 -10.97 1.87 1.79
CA CYS A 32 -10.79 1.10 0.57
C CYS A 32 -10.06 -0.21 0.91
N LYS A 33 -10.54 -1.35 0.39
CA LYS A 33 -9.95 -2.68 0.63
C LYS A 33 -8.44 -2.72 0.36
N LEU A 34 -7.98 -1.99 -0.66
CA LEU A 34 -6.57 -1.83 -1.02
C LEU A 34 -5.72 -1.12 0.06
N ASN A 35 -6.34 -0.31 0.92
CA ASN A 35 -5.68 0.37 2.05
C ASN A 35 -5.64 -0.48 3.34
N THR A 36 -6.48 -1.51 3.44
CA THR A 36 -6.55 -2.42 4.59
C THR A 36 -5.72 -3.69 4.42
N ASP A 37 -5.17 -3.90 3.24
CA ASP A 37 -4.37 -5.08 2.92
C ASP A 37 -3.07 -5.15 3.74
N ILE A 38 -2.78 -6.34 4.25
CA ILE A 38 -1.54 -6.66 4.96
C ILE A 38 -0.57 -7.30 3.97
N TYR A 39 0.66 -6.81 3.98
CA TYR A 39 1.75 -7.27 3.14
C TYR A 39 2.89 -7.80 4.02
N GLU A 40 3.58 -8.81 3.54
CA GLU A 40 4.86 -9.22 4.10
C GLU A 40 5.95 -8.22 3.66
N LEU A 41 6.71 -7.72 4.62
CA LEU A 41 7.82 -6.80 4.38
C LEU A 41 9.10 -7.62 4.20
N LEU A 42 9.55 -7.73 2.94
CA LEU A 42 10.73 -8.52 2.60
C LEU A 42 12.03 -7.74 2.83
N GLN A 43 12.07 -6.48 2.36
CA GLN A 43 13.29 -5.68 2.41
C GLN A 43 12.98 -4.18 2.37
N ILE A 44 13.79 -3.38 3.05
CA ILE A 44 13.86 -1.92 2.88
C ILE A 44 15.19 -1.60 2.20
N GLY A 45 15.16 -0.73 1.19
CA GLY A 45 16.35 -0.30 0.47
C GLY A 45 16.30 1.19 0.14
N THR A 46 17.46 1.74 -0.23
CA THR A 46 17.60 3.14 -0.66
C THR A 46 18.02 3.16 -2.12
N GLY A 47 17.21 3.77 -2.97
CA GLY A 47 17.52 3.95 -4.39
C GLY A 47 18.25 5.26 -4.63
N PHE A 48 19.31 5.22 -5.44
CA PHE A 48 20.16 6.38 -5.76
C PHE A 48 19.39 7.56 -6.39
N TRP A 49 18.27 7.29 -7.07
CA TRP A 49 17.44 8.29 -7.77
C TRP A 49 16.00 8.45 -7.23
N SER A 50 15.49 7.47 -6.49
CA SER A 50 14.05 7.36 -6.15
C SER A 50 13.76 7.40 -4.65
N GLY A 51 14.79 7.62 -3.83
CA GLY A 51 14.67 7.62 -2.38
C GLY A 51 14.47 6.22 -1.78
N ASN A 52 14.02 6.19 -0.53
CA ASN A 52 13.81 4.94 0.20
C ASN A 52 12.58 4.18 -0.32
N TYR A 53 12.73 2.87 -0.47
CA TYR A 53 11.68 1.96 -0.92
C TYR A 53 11.59 0.72 -0.03
N ALA A 54 10.46 0.03 -0.12
CA ALA A 54 10.25 -1.28 0.45
C ALA A 54 9.85 -2.27 -0.64
N MET A 55 10.35 -3.50 -0.54
CA MET A 55 9.84 -4.65 -1.26
C MET A 55 8.82 -5.34 -0.37
N VAL A 56 7.58 -5.41 -0.84
CA VAL A 56 6.48 -6.02 -0.12
C VAL A 56 5.88 -7.17 -0.92
N GLN A 57 5.42 -8.22 -0.26
CA GLN A 57 4.80 -9.37 -0.88
C GLN A 57 3.37 -9.57 -0.38
N LYS A 58 2.48 -9.90 -1.29
CA LYS A 58 1.12 -10.34 -0.99
C LYS A 58 0.67 -11.31 -2.07
N ASP A 59 0.02 -12.42 -1.68
CA ASP A 59 -0.54 -13.41 -2.59
C ASP A 59 0.49 -13.93 -3.64
N GLY A 60 1.75 -14.11 -3.22
CA GLY A 60 2.84 -14.55 -4.10
C GLY A 60 3.41 -13.48 -5.05
N LYS A 61 2.88 -12.26 -5.05
CA LYS A 61 3.36 -11.14 -5.87
C LYS A 61 4.23 -10.19 -5.06
N ILE A 62 5.45 -9.96 -5.53
CA ILE A 62 6.38 -8.98 -4.95
C ILE A 62 6.20 -7.63 -5.67
N THR A 63 6.07 -6.56 -4.90
CA THR A 63 5.89 -5.20 -5.40
C THR A 63 6.86 -4.25 -4.72
N LYS A 64 7.48 -3.37 -5.51
CA LYS A 64 8.30 -2.27 -4.99
C LYS A 64 7.42 -1.07 -4.71
N VAL A 65 7.44 -0.56 -3.48
CA VAL A 65 6.66 0.61 -3.05
C VAL A 65 7.57 1.64 -2.39
N SER A 66 7.21 2.92 -2.47
CA SER A 66 7.92 3.97 -1.73
C SER A 66 7.78 3.70 -0.23
N LEU A 67 8.88 3.86 0.53
CA LEU A 67 8.86 3.63 1.98
C LEU A 67 7.87 4.55 2.71
N SER A 68 7.64 5.76 2.17
CA SER A 68 6.64 6.72 2.69
C SER A 68 5.20 6.20 2.71
N ARG A 69 4.90 5.17 1.90
CA ARG A 69 3.58 4.54 1.84
C ARG A 69 3.44 3.38 2.83
N VAL A 70 4.54 2.89 3.40
CA VAL A 70 4.55 1.77 4.33
C VAL A 70 4.25 2.28 5.73
N TYR A 71 3.30 1.64 6.42
CA TYR A 71 2.91 2.00 7.79
C TYR A 71 2.45 0.77 8.56
N ASP A 72 2.22 0.92 9.87
CA ASP A 72 1.75 -0.17 10.75
C ASP A 72 2.63 -1.43 10.65
N VAL A 73 3.96 -1.23 10.64
CA VAL A 73 4.94 -2.31 10.56
C VAL A 73 4.95 -3.07 11.88
N LYS A 74 4.76 -4.39 11.81
CA LYS A 74 4.75 -5.29 12.97
C LYS A 74 5.68 -6.47 12.75
N GLU A 75 6.27 -6.94 13.83
CA GLU A 75 7.10 -8.13 13.85
C GLU A 75 6.30 -9.27 14.49
N ILE A 76 6.31 -10.43 13.84
CA ILE A 76 5.63 -11.68 14.24
C ILE A 76 6.68 -12.75 14.50
#